data_AF-A0AAU1VB60-F1
#
_entry.id   AF-A0AAU1VB60-F1
#
_cell.length_a   1.000
_cell.length_b   1.000
_cell.length_c   1.000
_cell.angle_alpha   90.00
_cell.angle_beta   90.00
_cell.angle_gamma   90.00
#
_symmetry.space_group_name_H-M   'P 1'
#
loop_
_entity.id
_entity.type
_entity.pdbx_description
1 polymer ?
#
loop_
_entity_poly.entity_id
_entity_poly.type
_entity_poly.pdbx_seq_one_letter_code
_entity_poly.pdbx_strand_id
1 'polypeptide(L)' 'MIKQVSHTVAGTAPAHLALALEVAYALHAPVTPVTRAPELVASAPAQMMGLRTTAARPHRRKVPLNRIAAMHG' A
#
# COMPACT_ATOMS: atom_id res chain seq x y z
N MET A 1 -19.50 22.54 26.34
CA MET A 1 -20.48 22.91 25.28
C MET A 1 -19.70 23.43 24.09
N ILE A 2 -19.74 22.75 22.94
CA ILE A 2 -18.98 23.14 21.73
C ILE A 2 -19.96 23.75 20.73
N LYS A 3 -19.62 24.92 20.19
CA LYS A 3 -20.39 25.57 19.12
C LYS A 3 -19.69 25.32 17.79
N GLN A 4 -20.46 24.89 16.80
CA GLN A 4 -20.01 24.86 15.41
C GLN A 4 -20.14 26.26 14.81
N VAL A 5 -19.08 26.72 14.15
CA VAL A 5 -19.06 27.99 13.43
C VAL A 5 -18.63 27.67 12.00
N SER A 6 -19.46 28.06 11.04
CA SER A 6 -19.17 27.86 9.62
C SER A 6 -18.24 28.99 9.14
N HIS A 7 -17.09 28.62 8.58
CA HIS A 7 -16.21 29.55 7.90
C HIS A 7 -16.47 29.49 6.40
N THR A 8 -16.64 30.66 5.79
CA THR A 8 -16.69 30.74 4.34
C THR A 8 -15.27 30.63 3.82
N VAL A 9 -14.97 29.51 3.16
CA VAL A 9 -13.69 29.32 2.47
C VAL A 9 -13.82 29.94 1.08
N ALA A 10 -13.17 31.10 0.89
CA ALA A 10 -13.05 31.69 -0.43
C ALA A 10 -12.11 30.86 -1.31
N GLY A 11 -12.38 30.78 -2.62
CA GLY A 11 -11.41 30.24 -3.59
C GLY A 11 -11.75 28.91 -4.27
N THR A 12 -12.97 28.37 -4.13
CA THR A 12 -13.39 27.15 -4.87
C THR A 12 -14.05 27.45 -6.22
N ALA A 13 -14.26 28.72 -6.56
CA ALA A 13 -14.78 29.09 -7.87
C ALA A 13 -13.80 28.69 -8.99
N PRO A 14 -14.27 28.27 -10.17
CA PRO A 14 -13.40 27.78 -11.25
C PRO A 14 -12.25 28.74 -11.63
N ALA A 15 -12.54 30.05 -11.64
CA ALA A 15 -11.53 31.09 -11.92
C ALA A 15 -10.42 31.15 -10.86
N HIS A 16 -10.74 30.90 -9.59
CA HIS A 16 -9.75 30.88 -8.50
C HIS A 16 -8.91 29.60 -8.55
N LEU A 17 -9.50 28.48 -8.97
CA LEU A 17 -8.81 27.21 -9.14
C LEU A 17 -7.75 27.32 -10.25
N ALA A 18 -8.11 27.88 -11.42
CA ALA A 18 -7.17 28.08 -12.52
C ALA A 18 -5.96 28.93 -12.10
N LEU A 19 -6.21 30.08 -11.46
CA LEU A 19 -5.16 30.94 -10.91
C LEU A 19 -4.29 30.22 -9.88
N ALA A 20 -4.90 29.45 -8.97
CA ALA A 20 -4.16 28.70 -7.95
C ALA A 20 -3.24 27.64 -8.58
N LEU A 21 -3.67 26.98 -9.65
CA LEU A 21 -2.84 26.01 -10.38
C LEU A 21 -1.70 26.69 -11.13
N GLU A 22 -1.94 27.83 -11.76
CA GLU A 22 -0.89 28.61 -12.43
C GLU A 22 0.17 29.06 -11.43
N VAL A 23 -0.24 29.61 -10.28
CA VAL A 23 0.68 30.00 -9.19
C VAL A 23 1.41 28.78 -8.65
N ALA A 24 0.71 27.66 -8.42
CA ALA A 24 1.34 26.43 -7.95
C ALA A 24 2.40 25.91 -8.93
N TYR A 25 2.13 25.98 -10.24
CA TYR A 25 3.09 25.58 -11.27
C TYR A 25 4.28 26.54 -11.36
N ALA A 26 4.06 27.84 -11.16
CA ALA A 26 5.14 28.82 -11.13
C ALA A 26 6.07 28.61 -9.92
N LEU A 27 5.51 28.25 -8.75
CA LEU A 27 6.27 28.00 -7.53
C LEU A 27 6.88 26.60 -7.47
N HIS A 28 6.16 25.60 -7.97
CA HIS A 28 6.54 24.20 -7.98
C HIS A 28 6.57 23.73 -9.42
N ALA A 29 7.39 24.38 -10.24
CA ALA A 29 7.63 23.94 -11.61
C ALA A 29 7.91 22.44 -11.53
N PRO A 30 7.06 21.59 -12.14
CA PRO A 30 7.29 20.17 -12.10
C PRO A 30 8.63 19.95 -12.79
N VAL A 31 9.61 19.55 -12.00
CA VAL A 31 10.89 19.10 -12.51
C VAL A 31 10.55 17.92 -13.41
N THR A 32 10.50 18.18 -14.72
CA THR A 32 10.23 17.22 -15.78
C THR A 32 10.99 15.94 -15.55
N PRO A 33 10.36 14.80 -15.87
CA PRO A 33 10.19 13.74 -14.91
C PRO A 33 11.55 13.36 -14.34
N VAL A 34 11.71 13.47 -13.02
CA VAL A 34 12.50 12.46 -12.33
C VAL A 34 11.95 11.15 -12.85
N THR A 35 12.75 10.44 -13.65
CA THR A 35 12.45 9.13 -14.24
C THR A 35 11.51 8.44 -13.28
N ARG A 36 10.21 8.39 -13.61
CA ARG A 36 9.25 7.75 -12.71
C ARG A 36 9.79 6.34 -12.61
N ALA A 37 10.38 6.01 -11.46
CA ALA A 37 11.10 4.75 -11.30
C ALA A 37 10.15 3.67 -11.81
N PRO A 38 10.60 2.77 -12.69
CA PRO A 38 9.70 1.86 -13.37
C PRO A 38 8.77 1.26 -12.32
N GLU A 39 7.46 1.49 -12.45
CA GLU A 39 6.44 0.91 -11.57
C GLU A 39 6.34 -0.63 -11.73
N LEU A 40 7.39 -1.25 -12.27
CA LEU A 40 7.53 -2.65 -12.59
C LEU A 40 8.98 -3.09 -12.38
N VAL A 41 9.37 -3.26 -11.13
CA VAL A 41 9.75 -4.60 -10.69
C VAL A 41 9.05 -4.78 -9.35
N ALA A 42 7.84 -5.31 -9.35
CA ALA A 42 7.43 -6.13 -8.21
C ALA A 42 8.62 -7.04 -7.97
N SER A 43 9.33 -6.81 -6.86
CA SER A 43 10.55 -7.51 -6.55
C SER A 43 10.31 -8.98 -6.88
N ALA A 44 11.15 -9.52 -7.77
CA ALA A 44 11.14 -10.93 -8.13
C ALA A 44 10.71 -11.74 -6.90
N PRO A 45 9.68 -12.61 -7.00
CA PRO A 45 8.89 -13.08 -5.87
C PRO A 45 9.83 -13.29 -4.70
N ALA A 46 9.79 -12.35 -3.74
CA ALA A 46 10.82 -12.15 -2.74
C ALA A 46 11.32 -13.53 -2.33
N GLN A 47 12.56 -13.85 -2.72
CA GLN A 47 13.11 -15.21 -2.71
C GLN A 47 12.57 -15.89 -1.47
N MET A 48 11.58 -16.77 -1.68
CA MET A 48 10.83 -17.42 -0.62
C MET A 48 11.80 -18.36 0.08
N MET A 49 12.65 -17.78 0.94
CA MET A 49 13.74 -18.42 1.65
C MET A 49 13.18 -19.61 2.41
N GLY A 50 13.28 -20.79 1.80
CA GLY A 50 12.88 -22.06 2.41
C GLY A 50 11.40 -22.47 2.30
N LEU A 51 10.48 -21.65 1.79
CA LEU A 51 9.05 -22.05 1.72
C LEU A 51 8.76 -23.09 0.63
N ARG A 52 9.64 -23.28 -0.36
CA ARG A 52 9.50 -24.34 -1.38
C ARG A 52 10.32 -25.59 -1.06
N THR A 53 10.59 -25.85 0.22
CA THR A 53 11.12 -27.15 0.62
C THR A 53 9.99 -28.18 0.51
N THR A 54 10.07 -29.04 -0.49
CA THR A 54 9.18 -30.20 -0.62
C THR A 54 9.22 -31.01 0.68
N ALA A 55 8.06 -31.34 1.25
CA ALA A 55 7.92 -32.13 2.47
C ALA A 55 8.25 -33.62 2.25
N ALA A 56 9.33 -33.92 1.55
CA ALA A 56 9.82 -35.27 1.30
C ALA A 56 10.56 -35.86 2.52
N ARG A 57 10.60 -35.15 3.65
CA ARG A 57 11.20 -35.67 4.88
C ARG A 57 10.24 -36.67 5.52
N PRO A 58 10.55 -37.98 5.56
CA PRO A 58 9.69 -38.93 6.27
C PRO A 58 9.71 -38.59 7.75
N HIS A 59 8.56 -38.17 8.27
CA HIS A 59 8.38 -37.83 9.67
C HIS A 59 8.52 -39.12 10.51
N ARG A 60 9.68 -39.33 11.14
CA ARG A 60 10.05 -40.61 11.81
C ARG A 60 9.15 -41.01 12.98
N ARG A 61 8.27 -40.13 13.47
CA ARG A 61 7.31 -40.47 14.55
C ARG A 61 5.97 -39.79 14.29
N LYS A 62 4.93 -40.52 13.89
CA LYS A 62 3.57 -39.97 13.89
C LYS A 62 3.15 -39.69 15.34
N VAL A 63 3.32 -38.46 15.81
CA VAL A 63 2.76 -38.01 17.07
C VAL A 63 1.36 -37.49 16.75
N PRO A 64 0.28 -38.07 17.32
CA PRO A 64 -1.05 -37.53 17.12
C PRO A 64 -1.10 -36.12 17.70
N LEU A 65 -1.44 -35.15 16.86
CA LEU A 65 -1.76 -33.81 17.32
C LEU A 65 -3.21 -33.84 17.81
N ASN A 66 -3.40 -33.94 19.13
CA ASN A 66 -4.73 -34.03 19.77
C ASN A 66 -5.73 -33.01 19.22
N ARG A 67 -5.26 -31.79 18.90
CA ARG A 67 -6.08 -30.73 18.32
C ARG A 67 -6.60 -31.06 16.90
N ILE A 68 -5.82 -31.73 16.07
CA ILE A 68 -6.21 -32.09 14.70
C ILE A 68 -7.07 -33.37 14.71
N ALA A 69 -6.73 -34.33 15.58
CA ALA A 69 -7.53 -35.54 15.76
C ALA A 69 -8.96 -35.21 16.21
N ALA A 70 -9.12 -34.22 17.11
CA ALA A 70 -10.42 -33.77 17.59
C ALA A 70 -11.28 -33.05 16.54
N MET A 71 -10.69 -32.56 15.44
CA MET A 71 -11.42 -31.84 14.37
C MET A 71 -11.96 -32.76 13.27
N HIS A 72 -11.53 -34.02 13.21
CA HIS A 72 -12.01 -35.01 12.22
C HIS A 72 -13.04 -35.98 12.82
N GLY A 73 -13.62 -35.64 13.97
CA GLY A 73 -14.75 -36.35 14.58
C GLY A 73 -16.08 -35.76 14.14
#